data_AF-A0A191S3E9-F1
#
_entry.id   AF-A0A191S3E9-F1
#
_cell.length_a   1.000
_cell.length_b   1.000
_cell.length_c   1.000
_cell.angle_alpha   90.00
_cell.angle_beta   90.00
_cell.angle_gamma   90.00
#
_symmetry.space_group_name_H-M   'P 1'
#
loop_
_entity.id
_entity.type
_entity.pdbx_description
1 polymer ?
#
loop_
_entity_poly.entity_id
_entity_poly.type
_entity_poly.pdbx_seq_one_letter_code
_entity_poly.pdbx_strand_id
1 'polypeptide(L)'
;MDNDIVYRSYLNDEEFIEWKTRFENILLLNQLRYDKNKQIVSERQIIDSKMLGTLCMDEFIPGEIWKIYPYNKDYSISSFGRVKYKERMVPQKDEEGKIGWLKLDGANFDNKLLHYYTYQLTAWTFLIRPDTGEYHIHHITNNGYDNSIGNLIYLSKTQHGEIHRIENKYKKL
;
A
#
# COMPACT_ATOMS: atom_id res chain seq x y z
N MET A 1 27.81 -8.50 -6.49
CA MET A 1 26.68 -9.44 -6.61
C MET A 1 25.56 -8.80 -5.84
N ASP A 2 24.67 -8.11 -6.54
CA ASP A 2 23.48 -7.53 -5.93
C ASP A 2 22.55 -8.69 -5.58
N ASN A 3 22.43 -8.96 -4.27
CA ASN A 3 21.34 -9.79 -3.77
C ASN A 3 20.06 -8.96 -3.92
N ASP A 4 19.48 -8.96 -5.13
CA ASP A 4 18.12 -8.47 -5.31
C ASP A 4 17.22 -9.35 -4.44
N ILE A 5 16.83 -8.82 -3.28
CA ILE A 5 15.83 -9.45 -2.43
C ILE A 5 14.54 -9.44 -3.23
N VAL A 6 14.23 -10.59 -3.83
CA VAL A 6 12.95 -10.81 -4.48
C VAL A 6 11.92 -11.04 -3.39
N TYR A 7 11.13 -10.00 -3.09
CA TYR A 7 9.96 -10.14 -2.25
C TYR A 7 8.93 -10.94 -3.01
N ARG A 8 8.59 -12.13 -2.50
CA ARG A 8 7.51 -12.95 -3.06
C ARG A 8 6.22 -12.15 -3.00
N SER A 9 5.67 -11.89 -4.17
CA SER A 9 4.72 -10.80 -4.41
C SER A 9 3.31 -11.28 -4.73
N TYR A 10 3.05 -12.58 -4.71
CA TYR A 10 1.73 -13.19 -4.97
C TYR A 10 1.60 -14.55 -4.28
N LEU A 11 0.36 -14.98 -4.04
CA LEU A 11 0.03 -16.23 -3.36
C LEU A 11 -0.49 -17.27 -4.36
N ASN A 12 -0.08 -18.52 -4.17
CA ASN A 12 -0.82 -19.64 -4.76
C ASN A 12 -2.14 -19.87 -4.01
N ASP A 13 -2.97 -20.81 -4.47
CA ASP A 13 -4.30 -21.03 -3.89
C ASP A 13 -4.27 -21.51 -2.44
N GLU A 14 -3.32 -22.36 -2.06
CA GLU A 14 -3.17 -22.87 -0.69
C GLU A 14 -2.74 -21.74 0.27
N GLU A 15 -1.74 -20.97 -0.13
CA GLU A 15 -1.25 -19.81 0.62
C GLU A 15 -2.32 -18.72 0.74
N PHE A 16 -3.10 -18.53 -0.31
CA PHE A 16 -4.23 -17.60 -0.30
C PHE A 16 -5.30 -18.03 0.71
N ILE A 17 -5.60 -19.32 0.83
CA ILE A 17 -6.56 -19.81 1.83
C ILE A 17 -6.06 -19.50 3.25
N GLU A 18 -4.79 -19.79 3.55
CA GLU A 18 -4.21 -19.50 4.87
C GLU A 18 -4.21 -18.00 5.18
N TRP A 19 -3.74 -17.19 4.22
CA TRP A 19 -3.73 -15.73 4.37
C TRP A 19 -5.14 -15.15 4.53
N LYS A 20 -6.10 -15.61 3.72
CA LYS A 20 -7.51 -15.18 3.78
C LYS A 20 -8.11 -15.43 5.17
N THR A 21 -7.84 -16.58 5.78
CA THR A 21 -8.31 -16.87 7.15
C THR A 21 -7.72 -15.88 8.16
N ARG A 22 -6.43 -15.55 8.06
CA ARG A 22 -5.79 -14.53 8.92
C ARG A 22 -6.40 -13.15 8.69
N PHE A 23 -6.63 -12.78 7.43
CA PHE A 23 -7.24 -11.51 7.04
C PHE A 23 -8.65 -11.35 7.60
N GLU A 24 -9.50 -12.38 7.48
CA GLU A 24 -10.86 -12.35 8.04
C GLU A 24 -10.84 -12.17 9.57
N ASN A 25 -9.90 -12.79 10.28
CA ASN A 25 -9.70 -12.58 11.71
C ASN A 25 -9.28 -11.15 12.04
N ILE A 26 -8.39 -10.54 11.25
CA ILE A 26 -7.99 -9.14 11.41
C ILE A 26 -9.20 -8.21 11.23
N LEU A 27 -10.01 -8.44 10.20
CA LEU A 27 -11.22 -7.65 9.96
C LEU A 27 -12.24 -7.78 11.10
N LEU A 28 -12.48 -9.01 11.58
CA LEU A 28 -13.35 -9.23 12.72
C LEU A 28 -12.86 -8.48 13.96
N LEU A 29 -11.56 -8.55 14.27
CA LEU A 29 -10.97 -7.83 15.41
C LEU A 29 -11.05 -6.31 15.24
N ASN A 30 -10.80 -5.80 14.04
CA ASN A 30 -10.93 -4.38 13.74
C ASN A 30 -12.37 -3.90 13.85
N GLN A 31 -13.35 -4.68 13.39
CA GLN A 31 -14.77 -4.36 13.54
C GLN A 31 -15.18 -4.35 15.02
N LEU A 32 -14.80 -5.38 15.80
CA LEU A 32 -15.05 -5.42 17.25
C LEU A 32 -14.43 -4.22 17.99
N ARG A 33 -13.31 -3.68 17.49
CA ARG A 33 -12.70 -2.44 18.00
C ARG A 33 -13.45 -1.19 17.53
N TYR A 34 -13.89 -1.16 16.28
CA TYR A 34 -14.65 -0.06 15.67
C TYR A 34 -16.01 0.13 16.34
N ASP A 35 -16.78 -0.96 16.52
CA ASP A 35 -18.09 -0.96 17.20
C ASP A 35 -17.97 -0.48 18.65
N LYS A 36 -16.87 -0.84 19.32
CA LYS A 36 -16.60 -0.36 20.68
C LYS A 36 -16.22 1.11 20.73
N ASN A 37 -15.57 1.67 19.71
CA ASN A 37 -14.99 3.01 19.75
C ASN A 37 -14.82 3.64 18.36
N LYS A 38 -15.93 4.09 17.76
CA LYS A 38 -16.01 4.69 16.41
C LYS A 38 -15.02 5.84 16.16
N GLN A 39 -14.58 6.53 17.21
CA GLN A 39 -13.65 7.66 17.17
C GLN A 39 -12.17 7.23 17.23
N ILE A 40 -11.86 6.08 17.84
CA ILE A 40 -10.46 5.65 18.08
C ILE A 40 -9.82 5.07 16.82
N VAL A 41 -10.60 4.43 15.94
CA VAL A 41 -10.04 3.79 14.73
C VAL A 41 -9.60 4.82 13.70
N SER A 42 -10.39 5.87 13.47
CA SER A 42 -9.99 6.98 12.58
C SER A 42 -8.81 7.76 13.16
N GLU A 43 -8.79 8.03 14.47
CA GLU A 43 -7.66 8.69 15.13
C GLU A 43 -6.39 7.82 15.07
N ARG A 44 -6.50 6.50 15.24
CA ARG A 44 -5.39 5.56 15.08
C ARG A 44 -4.87 5.53 13.65
N GLN A 45 -5.74 5.46 12.65
CA GLN A 45 -5.34 5.53 11.24
C GLN A 45 -4.69 6.86 10.90
N ILE A 46 -5.15 7.98 11.47
CA ILE A 46 -4.52 9.29 11.32
C ILE A 46 -3.17 9.36 12.06
N ILE A 47 -3.02 8.72 13.22
CA ILE A 47 -1.76 8.65 13.96
C ILE A 47 -0.76 7.74 13.23
N ASP A 48 -1.20 6.58 12.75
CA ASP A 48 -0.40 5.66 11.94
C ASP A 48 -0.04 6.35 10.61
N SER A 49 -0.97 7.10 10.00
CA SER A 49 -0.73 7.98 8.86
C SER A 49 0.22 9.13 9.17
N LYS A 50 0.32 9.61 10.42
CA LYS A 50 1.31 10.64 10.82
C LYS A 50 2.67 10.05 11.18
N MET A 51 2.72 8.85 11.77
CA MET A 51 3.95 8.14 12.07
C MET A 51 4.57 7.53 10.82
N LEU A 52 3.76 6.99 9.92
CA LEU A 52 4.17 6.54 8.58
C LEU A 52 4.25 7.74 7.61
N GLY A 53 3.49 8.81 7.84
CA GLY A 53 3.49 10.09 7.10
C GLY A 53 4.74 10.94 7.22
N THR A 54 5.79 10.37 7.83
CA THR A 54 7.20 10.69 7.51
C THR A 54 7.52 10.49 6.01
N LEU A 55 6.55 10.02 5.21
CA LEU A 55 6.50 10.05 3.74
C LEU A 55 6.93 11.37 3.06
N CYS A 56 6.89 12.52 3.75
CA CYS A 56 7.31 13.82 3.19
C CYS A 56 8.56 14.43 3.86
N MET A 57 9.03 13.88 4.98
CA MET A 57 10.21 14.40 5.66
C MET A 57 11.46 13.85 4.97
N ASP A 58 12.46 14.70 4.69
CA ASP A 58 13.77 14.25 4.22
C ASP A 58 14.63 13.73 5.39
N GLU A 59 13.99 12.88 6.20
CA GLU A 59 14.62 12.21 7.33
C GLU A 59 15.07 10.82 6.92
N PHE A 60 16.24 10.43 7.44
CA PHE A 60 16.79 9.09 7.26
C PHE A 60 15.96 8.07 8.05
N ILE A 61 15.49 7.03 7.37
CA ILE A 61 14.78 5.91 8.01
C ILE A 61 15.64 4.64 7.84
N PRO A 62 16.12 4.03 8.93
CA PRO A 62 16.91 2.79 8.85
C PRO A 62 16.18 1.67 8.10
N GLY A 63 16.89 0.99 7.21
CA GLY A 63 16.36 -0.13 6.42
C GLY A 63 15.51 0.28 5.21
N GLU A 64 15.34 1.58 4.95
CA GLU A 64 14.67 2.03 3.73
C GLU A 64 15.56 1.85 2.50
N ILE A 65 14.99 1.26 1.46
CA ILE A 65 15.65 1.04 0.17
C ILE A 65 15.01 1.95 -0.86
N TRP A 66 15.80 2.67 -1.63
CA TRP A 66 15.32 3.48 -2.76
C TRP A 66 15.67 2.81 -4.09
N LYS A 67 14.70 2.75 -5.01
CA LYS A 67 14.89 2.28 -6.38
C LYS A 67 14.34 3.29 -7.37
N ILE A 68 14.97 3.38 -8.54
CA ILE A 68 14.48 4.21 -9.65
C ILE A 68 13.15 3.62 -10.14
N TYR A 69 12.15 4.47 -10.35
CA TYR A 69 10.87 4.04 -10.88
C TYR A 69 11.03 3.56 -12.34
N PRO A 70 10.61 2.32 -12.68
CA PRO A 70 10.93 1.70 -13.97
C PRO A 70 10.37 2.44 -15.19
N TYR A 71 9.26 3.18 -15.03
CA TYR A 71 8.60 3.89 -16.14
C TYR A 71 8.97 5.38 -16.24
N ASN A 72 9.67 5.94 -15.25
CA ASN A 72 10.18 7.31 -15.30
C ASN A 72 11.40 7.47 -14.38
N LYS A 73 12.58 7.66 -14.99
CA LYS A 73 13.87 7.74 -14.27
C LYS A 73 14.05 8.99 -13.42
N ASP A 74 13.21 10.01 -13.61
CA ASP A 74 13.21 11.21 -12.75
C ASP A 74 12.63 10.91 -11.36
N TYR A 75 11.97 9.76 -11.18
CA TYR A 75 11.39 9.34 -9.91
C TYR A 75 12.19 8.23 -9.25
N SER A 76 12.29 8.33 -7.93
CA SER A 76 12.78 7.25 -7.06
C SER A 76 11.70 6.93 -6.04
N ILE A 77 11.41 5.64 -5.86
CA ILE A 77 10.41 5.13 -4.93
C ILE A 77 11.13 4.37 -3.81
N SER A 78 10.69 4.56 -2.57
CA SER A 78 11.24 3.85 -1.42
C SER A 78 10.44 2.60 -1.09
N SER A 79 11.08 1.65 -0.42
CA SER A 79 10.45 0.43 0.12
C SER A 79 9.34 0.70 1.14
N PHE A 80 9.25 1.92 1.67
CA PHE A 80 8.19 2.37 2.57
C PHE A 80 7.10 3.20 1.87
N GLY A 81 7.16 3.32 0.55
CA GLY A 81 6.21 4.08 -0.24
C GLY A 81 6.46 5.59 -0.25
N ARG A 82 7.70 6.03 0.04
CA ARG A 82 8.12 7.42 -0.17
C ARG A 82 8.45 7.65 -1.63
N VAL A 83 8.29 8.89 -2.10
CA VAL A 83 8.54 9.25 -3.50
C VAL A 83 9.43 10.48 -3.56
N LYS A 84 10.46 10.39 -4.41
CA LYS A 84 11.31 11.51 -4.82
C LYS A 84 11.12 11.80 -6.29
N TYR A 85 11.14 13.08 -6.66
CA TYR A 85 11.28 13.55 -8.04
C TYR A 85 12.54 14.41 -8.11
N LYS A 86 13.52 13.99 -8.92
CA LYS A 86 14.83 14.65 -9.04
C LYS A 86 15.45 14.95 -7.67
N GLU A 87 15.52 13.90 -6.83
CA GLU A 87 16.01 13.92 -5.44
C GLU A 87 15.20 14.76 -4.44
N ARG A 88 14.10 15.39 -4.85
CA ARG A 88 13.23 16.13 -3.93
C ARG A 88 12.07 15.27 -3.47
N MET A 89 11.81 15.25 -2.18
CA MET A 89 10.65 14.58 -1.60
C MET A 89 9.35 15.13 -2.20
N VAL A 90 8.46 14.23 -2.61
CA VAL A 90 7.15 14.57 -3.15
C VAL A 90 6.11 14.33 -2.04
N PRO A 91 5.37 15.37 -1.62
CA PRO A 91 4.30 15.21 -0.66
C PRO A 91 3.21 14.28 -1.18
N GLN A 92 2.46 13.67 -0.28
CA GLN A 92 1.38 12.75 -0.60
C GLN A 92 0.14 13.13 0.19
N LYS A 93 -1.02 12.97 -0.41
CA LYS A 93 -2.32 13.25 0.22
C LYS A 93 -3.35 12.21 -0.14
N ASP A 94 -4.38 12.11 0.68
CA ASP A 94 -5.57 11.33 0.33
C ASP A 94 -6.21 11.87 -0.95
N GLU A 95 -6.68 10.96 -1.80
CA GLU A 95 -7.64 11.33 -2.83
C GLU A 95 -8.90 11.92 -2.20
N GLU A 96 -9.45 12.95 -2.85
CA GLU A 96 -10.64 13.64 -2.35
C GLU A 96 -11.78 12.65 -2.08
N GLY A 97 -12.26 12.64 -0.83
CA GLY A 97 -13.33 11.75 -0.38
C GLY A 97 -12.91 10.29 -0.10
N LYS A 98 -11.62 9.93 -0.19
CA LYS A 98 -11.15 8.56 0.05
C LYS A 98 -9.94 8.50 1.01
N ILE A 99 -10.26 8.25 2.28
CA ILE A 99 -9.29 8.06 3.38
C ILE A 99 -8.39 6.85 3.09
N GLY A 100 -7.07 7.03 3.14
CA GLY A 100 -6.07 5.99 2.93
C GLY A 100 -5.73 5.73 1.46
N TRP A 101 -6.31 6.48 0.52
CA TRP A 101 -6.02 6.34 -0.90
C TRP A 101 -5.02 7.42 -1.31
N LEU A 102 -3.76 7.23 -0.90
CA LEU A 102 -2.71 8.23 -1.09
C LEU A 102 -2.33 8.39 -2.56
N LYS A 103 -2.28 9.65 -3.02
CA LYS A 103 -1.72 10.09 -4.30
C LYS A 103 -0.62 11.12 -4.05
N LEU A 104 0.22 11.31 -5.06
CA LEU A 104 1.21 12.39 -5.05
C LEU A 104 0.51 13.75 -5.03
N ASP A 105 0.98 14.67 -4.20
CA ASP A 105 0.51 16.05 -4.10
C ASP A 105 1.56 16.98 -4.72
N GLY A 106 1.38 17.29 -6.00
CA GLY A 106 2.49 17.79 -6.81
C GLY A 106 2.18 18.83 -7.85
N ALA A 107 1.49 19.92 -7.48
CA ALA A 107 1.32 21.08 -8.37
C ALA A 107 2.66 21.62 -8.96
N ASN A 108 3.81 21.27 -8.35
CA ASN A 108 5.16 21.68 -8.75
C ASN A 108 6.03 20.55 -9.34
N PHE A 109 5.47 19.36 -9.62
CA PHE A 109 6.21 18.19 -10.13
C PHE A 109 5.61 17.68 -11.45
N ASP A 110 6.26 16.73 -12.13
CA ASP A 110 5.70 16.16 -13.36
C ASP A 110 4.32 15.52 -13.05
N ASN A 111 3.29 16.01 -13.73
CA ASN A 111 1.90 15.62 -13.45
C ASN A 111 1.58 14.19 -13.89
N LYS A 112 2.47 13.53 -14.63
CA LYS A 112 2.24 12.19 -15.20
C LYS A 112 2.02 11.07 -14.19
N LEU A 113 2.43 11.23 -12.93
CA LEU A 113 2.20 10.22 -11.88
C LEU A 113 1.11 10.62 -10.88
N LEU A 114 0.54 11.81 -10.97
CA LEU A 114 -0.47 12.31 -10.02
C LEU A 114 -1.77 11.49 -10.02
N HIS A 115 -2.07 10.77 -11.11
CA HIS A 115 -3.27 9.94 -11.20
C HIS A 115 -3.11 8.56 -10.56
N TYR A 116 -1.88 8.12 -10.29
CA TYR A 116 -1.60 6.84 -9.63
C TYR A 116 -1.59 6.99 -8.11
N TYR A 117 -1.99 5.92 -7.44
CA TYR A 117 -1.85 5.83 -5.99
C TYR A 117 -0.43 5.41 -5.62
N THR A 118 0.04 5.86 -4.46
CA THR A 118 1.37 5.57 -3.95
C THR A 118 1.66 4.07 -3.89
N TYR A 119 0.71 3.27 -3.38
CA TYR A 119 0.88 1.81 -3.30
C TYR A 119 1.17 1.17 -4.67
N GLN A 120 0.62 1.73 -5.75
CA GLN A 120 0.86 1.24 -7.10
C GLN A 120 2.30 1.52 -7.52
N LEU A 121 2.78 2.73 -7.25
CA LEU A 121 4.17 3.11 -7.53
C LEU A 121 5.16 2.24 -6.76
N THR A 122 4.91 1.98 -5.48
CA THR A 122 5.73 1.06 -4.67
C THR A 122 5.72 -0.35 -5.26
N ALA A 123 4.54 -0.91 -5.51
CA ALA A 123 4.41 -2.27 -6.01
C ALA A 123 5.09 -2.46 -7.37
N TRP A 124 4.87 -1.53 -8.31
CA TRP A 124 5.50 -1.60 -9.64
C TRP A 124 7.03 -1.46 -9.61
N THR A 125 7.58 -0.88 -8.54
CA THR A 125 9.03 -0.70 -8.40
C THR A 125 9.69 -1.91 -7.73
N PHE A 126 9.03 -2.54 -6.77
CA PHE A 126 9.66 -3.54 -5.89
C PHE A 126 9.09 -4.95 -6.02
N LEU A 127 7.84 -5.11 -6.46
CA LEU A 127 7.17 -6.40 -6.51
C LEU A 127 7.22 -6.98 -7.92
N ILE A 128 7.48 -8.29 -8.00
CA ILE A 128 7.38 -9.02 -9.27
C ILE A 128 5.91 -9.25 -9.58
N ARG A 129 5.40 -8.63 -10.64
CA ARG A 129 4.06 -8.93 -11.11
C ARG A 129 4.07 -10.30 -11.82
N PRO A 130 3.08 -11.19 -11.59
CA PRO A 130 2.92 -12.40 -12.38
C PRO A 130 2.79 -12.11 -13.89
N ASP A 131 3.47 -12.90 -14.72
CA ASP A 131 3.58 -12.68 -16.17
C ASP A 131 2.27 -12.91 -16.93
N THR A 132 1.35 -13.70 -16.36
CA THR A 132 0.08 -14.08 -16.99
C THR A 132 -1.08 -13.83 -16.06
N GLY A 133 -2.22 -13.39 -16.61
CA GLY A 133 -3.46 -13.21 -15.86
C GLY A 133 -3.72 -11.78 -15.39
N GLU A 134 -4.89 -11.58 -14.81
CA GLU A 134 -5.34 -10.30 -14.26
C GLU A 134 -5.11 -10.28 -12.74
N TYR A 135 -4.24 -9.37 -12.30
CA TYR A 135 -3.84 -9.22 -10.91
C TYR A 135 -4.04 -7.79 -10.42
N HIS A 136 -4.45 -7.66 -9.16
CA HIS A 136 -4.65 -6.41 -8.46
C HIS A 136 -3.73 -6.35 -7.24
N ILE A 137 -3.23 -5.16 -6.91
CA ILE A 137 -2.44 -4.95 -5.70
C ILE A 137 -3.41 -4.77 -4.53
N HIS A 138 -3.11 -5.44 -3.43
CA HIS A 138 -3.88 -5.36 -2.19
C HIS A 138 -2.96 -5.07 -1.01
N HIS A 139 -3.50 -4.36 0.00
CA HIS A 139 -2.83 -4.14 1.28
C HIS A 139 -3.09 -5.34 2.20
N ILE A 140 -2.05 -6.07 2.60
CA ILE A 140 -2.13 -7.27 3.44
C ILE A 140 -2.92 -7.02 4.73
N THR A 141 -2.73 -5.84 5.34
CA THR A 141 -3.39 -5.42 6.59
C THR A 141 -4.68 -4.61 6.39
N ASN A 142 -5.06 -4.35 5.14
CA ASN A 142 -6.10 -3.38 4.78
C ASN A 142 -5.88 -1.94 5.30
N ASN A 143 -4.62 -1.58 5.57
CA ASN A 143 -4.24 -0.23 5.95
C ASN A 143 -3.72 0.55 4.74
N GLY A 144 -4.54 1.41 4.15
CA GLY A 144 -4.17 2.22 2.97
C GLY A 144 -3.06 3.25 3.22
N TYR A 145 -2.74 3.54 4.48
CA TYR A 145 -1.62 4.43 4.83
C TYR A 145 -0.28 3.71 4.91
N ASP A 146 -0.25 2.38 4.98
CA ASP A 146 0.97 1.58 4.95
C ASP A 146 1.23 1.07 3.53
N ASN A 147 1.93 1.88 2.74
CA ASN A 147 2.31 1.54 1.36
C ASN A 147 3.69 0.89 1.27
N SER A 148 4.17 0.29 2.37
CA SER A 148 5.45 -0.42 2.40
C SER A 148 5.37 -1.74 1.64
N ILE A 149 6.50 -2.17 1.07
CA ILE A 149 6.59 -3.42 0.32
C ILE A 149 6.21 -4.65 1.14
N GLY A 150 6.37 -4.59 2.47
CA GLY A 150 5.97 -5.66 3.39
C GLY A 150 4.45 -5.76 3.59
N ASN A 151 3.69 -4.75 3.17
CA ASN A 151 2.24 -4.70 3.30
C ASN A 151 1.51 -4.79 1.95
N LEU A 152 2.22 -4.99 0.83
CA LEU A 152 1.63 -5.02 -0.52
C LEU A 152 1.74 -6.42 -1.14
N ILE A 153 0.69 -6.86 -1.82
CA ILE A 153 0.66 -8.15 -2.50
C ILE A 153 -0.18 -8.12 -3.78
N TYR A 154 0.21 -8.86 -4.81
CA TYR A 154 -0.63 -9.14 -5.97
C TYR A 154 -1.57 -10.30 -5.67
N LEU A 155 -2.87 -10.06 -5.85
CA LEU A 155 -3.92 -11.07 -5.85
C LEU A 155 -4.49 -11.21 -7.24
N SER A 156 -4.81 -12.44 -7.65
CA SER A 156 -5.56 -12.65 -8.89
C SER A 156 -6.94 -11.99 -8.77
N LYS A 157 -7.59 -11.70 -9.92
CA LYS A 157 -8.95 -11.15 -9.93
C LYS A 157 -9.92 -11.94 -9.04
N THR A 158 -9.84 -13.27 -9.07
CA THR A 158 -10.68 -14.17 -8.27
C THR A 158 -10.40 -14.00 -6.78
N GLN A 159 -9.13 -14.07 -6.38
CA GLN A 159 -8.68 -13.89 -5.00
C GLN A 159 -9.11 -12.51 -4.46
N HIS A 160 -8.86 -11.46 -5.23
CA HIS A 160 -9.24 -10.09 -4.89
C HIS A 160 -10.76 -9.94 -4.72
N GLY A 161 -11.54 -10.60 -5.57
CA GLY A 161 -13.00 -10.64 -5.47
C GLY A 161 -13.50 -11.33 -4.20
N GLU A 162 -12.84 -12.39 -3.74
CA GLU A 162 -13.15 -13.03 -2.45
C GLU A 162 -12.88 -12.08 -1.28
N ILE A 163 -11.75 -11.40 -1.29
CA ILE A 163 -11.40 -10.43 -0.24
C ILE A 163 -12.43 -9.31 -0.15
N HIS A 164 -12.86 -8.73 -1.28
CA HIS A 164 -13.92 -7.74 -1.27
C HIS A 164 -15.26 -8.26 -0.72
N ARG A 165 -15.60 -9.54 -0.93
CA ARG A 165 -16.80 -10.13 -0.32
C ARG A 165 -16.67 -10.17 1.20
N ILE A 166 -15.50 -10.52 1.73
CA ILE A 166 -15.23 -10.54 3.16
C ILE A 166 -15.29 -9.12 3.73
N GLU A 167 -14.59 -8.16 3.12
CA GLU A 167 -14.63 -6.75 3.56
C GLU A 167 -16.06 -6.22 3.61
N ASN A 168 -16.87 -6.48 2.59
CA ASN A 168 -18.26 -6.04 2.53
C ASN A 168 -19.15 -6.73 3.57
N LYS A 169 -18.85 -7.97 3.94
CA LYS A 169 -19.54 -8.69 5.03
C LYS A 169 -19.32 -7.98 6.37
N TYR A 170 -18.09 -7.52 6.64
CA TYR A 170 -17.76 -6.86 7.91
C TYR A 170 -18.05 -5.35 7.94
N LYS A 171 -18.11 -4.67 6.78
CA LYS A 171 -18.55 -3.26 6.69
C LYS A 171 -20.04 -3.03 6.98
N LYS A 172 -20.87 -4.07 6.91
CA LYS A 172 -22.35 -3.98 6.99
C LYS A 172 -22.94 -4.40 8.34
N LEU A 173 -22.10 -4.82 9.28
CA LEU A 173 -22.48 -5.11 10.66
C LEU A 173 -22.31 -3.84 11.51
#